data_AF-A0A1Y0MZQ2-F1
#
_entry.id   AF-A0A1Y0MZQ2-F1
#
_cell.length_a   1.000
_cell.length_b   1.000
_cell.length_c   1.000
_cell.angle_alpha   90.00
_cell.angle_beta   90.00
_cell.angle_gamma   90.00
#
_symmetry.space_group_name_H-M   'P 1'
#
loop_
_entity.id
_entity.type
_entity.pdbx_description
1 polymer ?
#
loop_
_entity_poly.entity_id
_entity_poly.type
_entity_poly.pdbx_seq_one_letter_code
_entity_poly.pdbx_strand_id
1 'polypeptide(L)'
;MQALERTIIDTNWITILLVVLLACIFLLKGLSVLRLKGNAFSIISNSFIETEIEENYSFFNLFQSVIFVFSMLVLSLLMYTILLFYASSIEQGFYVFMKITGVVFSYFSIKWLLEFLFSHLFKIEKQVKFFLFSKSSYLYSVSFILLIGLVLVEYSQLNTRFLVYFSVLLFSIRFILLIVRNKKLVFSELFYFILYLCAFEIAPLFILFKLLF
;
A
#
# COMPACT_ATOMS: atom_id res chain seq x y z
N MET A 1 -38.71 26.13 -11.62
CA MET A 1 -37.36 25.61 -11.93
C MET A 1 -36.40 26.26 -10.96
N GLN A 2 -36.08 25.59 -9.86
CA GLN A 2 -35.03 26.07 -8.96
C GLN A 2 -33.69 25.84 -9.64
N ALA A 3 -32.97 26.93 -9.91
CA ALA A 3 -31.58 26.86 -10.31
C ALA A 3 -30.83 26.18 -9.17
N LEU A 4 -30.34 24.96 -9.43
CA LEU A 4 -29.30 24.37 -8.61
C LEU A 4 -28.13 25.35 -8.66
N GLU A 5 -27.91 26.07 -7.57
CA GLU A 5 -26.66 26.78 -7.33
C GLU A 5 -25.56 25.72 -7.41
N ARG A 6 -24.93 25.64 -8.58
CA ARG A 6 -23.70 24.90 -8.80
C ARG A 6 -22.72 25.54 -7.83
N THR A 7 -22.54 24.93 -6.66
CA THR A 7 -21.48 25.30 -5.73
C THR A 7 -20.19 25.29 -6.53
N ILE A 8 -19.65 26.48 -6.80
CA ILE A 8 -18.36 26.73 -7.44
C ILE A 8 -17.29 26.36 -6.41
N ILE A 9 -17.31 25.11 -5.96
CA ILE A 9 -16.16 24.47 -5.36
C ILE A 9 -15.42 23.93 -6.58
N ASP A 10 -14.16 24.33 -6.73
CA ASP A 10 -13.32 23.95 -7.87
C ASP A 10 -12.92 22.47 -7.76
N THR A 11 -13.88 21.56 -7.91
CA THR A 11 -13.70 20.11 -7.88
C THR A 11 -13.15 19.56 -9.20
N ASN A 12 -12.96 20.43 -10.21
CA ASN A 12 -12.54 20.05 -11.55
C ASN A 12 -11.21 19.27 -11.54
N TRP A 13 -10.28 19.64 -10.65
CA TRP A 13 -9.00 18.96 -10.53
C TRP A 13 -9.14 17.52 -9.98
N ILE A 14 -10.14 17.22 -9.16
CA ILE A 14 -10.43 15.86 -8.70
C ILE A 14 -10.90 15.00 -9.88
N THR A 15 -11.81 15.53 -10.70
CA THR A 15 -12.26 14.86 -11.93
C THR A 15 -11.09 14.59 -12.88
N ILE A 16 -10.22 15.59 -13.11
CA ILE A 16 -9.01 15.41 -13.94
C ILE A 16 -8.12 14.30 -13.35
N LEU A 17 -7.93 14.28 -12.03
CA LEU A 17 -7.12 13.26 -11.36
C LEU A 17 -7.72 11.85 -11.50
N LEU A 18 -9.04 11.71 -11.38
CA LEU A 18 -9.72 10.43 -11.61
C LEU A 18 -9.55 9.94 -13.05
N VAL A 19 -9.60 10.85 -14.04
CA VAL A 19 -9.32 10.52 -15.45
C VAL A 19 -7.87 10.08 -15.62
N VAL A 20 -6.91 10.75 -14.98
CA VAL A 20 -5.49 10.34 -14.98
C VAL A 20 -5.33 8.94 -14.36
N LEU A 21 -6.03 8.64 -13.27
CA LEU A 21 -6.02 7.32 -12.65
C LEU A 21 -6.57 6.23 -13.59
N LEU A 22 -7.65 6.51 -14.32
CA LEU A 22 -8.16 5.59 -15.35
C LEU A 22 -7.18 5.41 -16.52
N ALA A 23 -6.51 6.48 -16.94
CA ALA A 23 -5.45 6.41 -17.95
C ALA A 23 -4.27 5.56 -17.46
N CYS A 24 -3.89 5.63 -16.18
CA CYS A 24 -2.90 4.72 -15.59
C CYS A 24 -3.33 3.25 -15.69
N ILE A 25 -4.62 2.93 -15.47
CA ILE A 25 -5.12 1.56 -15.65
C ILE A 25 -4.98 1.11 -17.10
N PHE A 26 -5.28 1.99 -18.05
CA PHE A 26 -5.09 1.71 -19.47
C PHE A 26 -3.61 1.44 -19.82
N LEU A 27 -2.68 2.23 -19.28
CA LEU A 27 -1.25 2.01 -19.42
C LEU A 27 -0.81 0.67 -18.83
N LEU A 28 -1.29 0.30 -17.63
CA LEU A 28 -1.00 -1.00 -17.02
C LEU A 28 -1.51 -2.17 -17.86
N LYS A 29 -2.68 -2.02 -18.47
CA LYS A 29 -3.23 -3.01 -19.41
C LYS A 29 -2.35 -3.15 -20.65
N GLY A 30 -1.83 -2.05 -21.18
CA GLY A 30 -0.91 -2.04 -22.33
C GLY A 30 0.44 -2.69 -22.03
N LEU A 31 0.94 -2.57 -20.79
CA LEU A 31 2.20 -3.19 -20.38
C LEU A 31 2.05 -4.71 -20.20
N SER A 32 1.07 -5.16 -19.41
CA SER A 32 0.83 -6.59 -19.21
C SER A 32 -0.54 -6.88 -18.61
N VAL A 33 -1.43 -7.47 -19.40
CA VAL A 33 -2.79 -7.85 -18.98
C VAL A 33 -2.77 -8.91 -17.87
N LEU A 34 -1.87 -9.91 -17.99
CA LEU A 34 -1.73 -10.98 -17.00
C LEU A 34 -1.38 -10.42 -15.62
N ARG A 35 -0.39 -9.52 -15.53
CA ARG A 35 0.01 -8.92 -14.25
C ARG A 35 -1.00 -7.95 -13.69
N LEU A 36 -1.71 -7.20 -14.54
CA LEU A 36 -2.80 -6.35 -14.09
C LEU A 36 -3.91 -7.17 -13.43
N LYS A 37 -4.34 -8.26 -14.08
CA LYS A 37 -5.37 -9.15 -13.52
C LYS A 37 -4.87 -9.79 -12.22
N GLY A 38 -3.63 -10.27 -12.21
CA GLY A 38 -3.02 -10.85 -11.03
C GLY A 38 -2.98 -9.92 -9.82
N ASN A 39 -2.53 -8.67 -10.00
CA ASN A 39 -2.47 -7.68 -8.93
C ASN A 39 -3.85 -7.14 -8.53
N ALA A 40 -4.79 -7.01 -9.47
CA ALA A 40 -6.16 -6.60 -9.15
C ALA A 40 -6.90 -7.65 -8.31
N PHE A 41 -6.71 -8.94 -8.61
CA PHE A 41 -7.38 -10.06 -7.93
C PHE A 41 -6.53 -10.76 -6.87
N SER A 42 -5.37 -10.19 -6.48
CA SER A 42 -4.42 -10.78 -5.53
C SER A 42 -5.02 -11.10 -4.15
N ILE A 43 -6.04 -10.33 -3.72
CA ILE A 43 -6.81 -10.60 -2.50
C ILE A 43 -7.51 -11.98 -2.57
N ILE A 44 -8.00 -12.36 -3.76
CA ILE A 44 -8.81 -13.56 -4.01
C ILE A 44 -7.94 -14.75 -4.46
N SER A 45 -6.97 -14.52 -5.34
CA SER A 45 -6.15 -15.59 -5.94
C SER A 45 -4.68 -15.52 -5.51
N ASN A 46 -4.22 -16.52 -4.76
CA ASN A 46 -2.82 -16.66 -4.34
C ASN A 46 -1.91 -17.14 -5.47
N SER A 47 -2.47 -17.91 -6.41
CA SER A 47 -1.73 -18.57 -7.48
C SER A 47 -0.88 -17.59 -8.29
N PHE A 48 -1.36 -16.35 -8.45
CA PHE A 48 -0.61 -15.32 -9.16
C PHE A 48 0.68 -14.89 -8.44
N ILE A 49 0.62 -14.76 -7.10
CA ILE A 49 1.79 -14.38 -6.28
C ILE A 49 2.86 -15.47 -6.38
N GLU A 50 2.46 -16.74 -6.33
CA GLU A 50 3.37 -17.88 -6.43
C GLU A 50 4.03 -17.94 -7.81
N THR A 51 3.26 -17.79 -8.89
CA THR A 51 3.79 -17.78 -10.27
C THR A 51 4.76 -16.63 -10.53
N GLU A 52 4.50 -15.43 -9.98
CA GLU A 52 5.34 -14.25 -10.23
C GLU A 52 6.68 -14.32 -9.49
N ILE A 53 6.71 -15.04 -8.35
CA ILE A 53 7.92 -15.30 -7.58
C ILE A 53 8.76 -16.41 -8.22
N GLU A 54 8.13 -17.46 -8.74
CA GLU A 54 8.79 -18.54 -9.48
C GLU A 54 9.44 -18.04 -10.77
N GLU A 55 8.77 -17.14 -11.50
CA GLU A 55 9.30 -16.52 -12.73
C GLU A 55 10.35 -15.42 -12.44
N ASN A 56 10.63 -15.13 -11.17
CA ASN A 56 11.75 -14.31 -10.69
C ASN A 56 11.81 -12.92 -11.35
N TYR A 57 10.65 -12.31 -11.62
CA TYR A 57 10.61 -11.00 -12.25
C TYR A 57 11.34 -9.93 -11.42
N SER A 58 12.04 -9.03 -12.11
CA SER A 58 12.74 -7.91 -11.49
C SER A 58 11.79 -7.07 -10.63
N PHE A 59 12.21 -6.79 -9.39
CA PHE A 59 11.51 -5.89 -8.47
C PHE A 59 11.33 -4.48 -9.04
N PHE A 60 12.22 -4.05 -9.95
CA PHE A 60 12.10 -2.80 -10.70
C PHE A 60 11.76 -3.11 -12.15
N ASN A 61 10.47 -2.99 -12.46
CA ASN A 61 9.97 -2.99 -13.82
C ASN A 61 9.07 -1.76 -14.02
N LEU A 62 8.94 -1.30 -15.26
CA LEU A 62 8.03 -0.22 -15.65
C LEU A 62 6.62 -0.47 -15.11
N PHE A 63 6.13 -1.71 -15.20
CA PHE A 63 4.83 -2.09 -14.65
C PHE A 63 4.72 -1.83 -13.13
N GLN A 64 5.75 -2.23 -12.37
CA GLN A 64 5.79 -2.05 -10.91
C GLN A 64 5.86 -0.57 -10.52
N SER A 65 6.59 0.23 -11.28
CA SER A 65 6.66 1.68 -11.07
C SER A 65 5.30 2.34 -11.32
N VAL A 66 4.62 2.01 -12.43
CA VAL A 66 3.32 2.59 -12.77
C VAL A 66 2.25 2.20 -11.75
N ILE A 67 2.18 0.93 -11.33
CA ILE A 67 1.19 0.48 -10.35
C ILE A 67 1.45 1.07 -8.96
N PHE A 68 2.72 1.29 -8.61
CA PHE A 68 3.10 1.98 -7.38
C PHE A 68 2.62 3.43 -7.40
N VAL A 69 2.90 4.20 -8.46
CA VAL A 69 2.43 5.59 -8.60
C VAL A 69 0.91 5.66 -8.57
N PHE A 70 0.23 4.78 -9.31
CA PHE A 70 -1.23 4.67 -9.29
C PHE A 70 -1.77 4.49 -7.86
N SER A 71 -1.20 3.53 -7.12
CA SER A 71 -1.60 3.24 -5.75
C SER A 71 -1.36 4.43 -4.81
N MET A 72 -0.21 5.11 -4.92
CA MET A 72 0.07 6.31 -4.11
C MET A 72 -0.92 7.43 -4.37
N LEU A 73 -1.29 7.65 -5.63
CA LEU A 73 -2.29 8.66 -6.00
C LEU A 73 -3.69 8.31 -5.43
N VAL A 74 -4.13 7.05 -5.53
CA VAL A 74 -5.40 6.62 -4.93
C VAL A 74 -5.41 6.82 -3.41
N LEU A 75 -4.34 6.40 -2.73
CA LEU A 75 -4.20 6.56 -1.28
C LEU A 75 -4.16 8.04 -0.87
N SER A 76 -3.46 8.88 -1.63
CA SER A 76 -3.43 10.32 -1.38
C SER A 76 -4.80 10.97 -1.53
N LEU A 77 -5.58 10.56 -2.53
CA LEU A 77 -6.94 11.09 -2.74
C LEU A 77 -7.88 10.66 -1.62
N LEU A 78 -7.77 9.41 -1.16
CA LEU A 78 -8.49 8.93 0.02
C LEU A 78 -8.12 9.71 1.28
N MET A 79 -6.84 9.95 1.53
CA MET A 79 -6.41 10.71 2.70
C MET A 79 -6.90 12.16 2.62
N TYR A 80 -6.89 12.76 1.44
CA TYR A 80 -7.43 14.11 1.21
C TYR A 80 -8.92 14.20 1.53
N THR A 81 -9.75 13.27 1.01
CA THR A 81 -11.20 13.28 1.26
C THR A 81 -11.55 13.03 2.73
N ILE A 82 -10.81 12.15 3.41
CA ILE A 82 -10.97 11.90 4.86
C ILE A 82 -10.56 13.14 5.67
N LEU A 83 -9.44 13.78 5.32
CA LEU A 83 -8.93 14.94 6.03
C LEU A 83 -9.89 16.13 5.93
N LEU A 84 -10.47 16.39 4.74
CA LEU A 84 -11.51 17.41 4.59
C LEU A 84 -12.78 17.10 5.39
N PHE A 85 -13.13 15.82 5.55
CA PHE A 85 -14.32 15.44 6.30
C PHE A 85 -14.16 15.70 7.80
N TYR A 86 -12.99 15.44 8.37
CA TYR A 86 -12.75 15.62 9.82
C TYR A 86 -12.27 17.02 10.20
N ALA A 87 -11.53 17.69 9.33
CA ALA A 87 -10.95 19.00 9.60
C ALA A 87 -11.58 20.05 8.66
N SER A 88 -12.73 20.58 9.10
CA SER A 88 -13.52 21.57 8.37
C SER A 88 -12.82 22.92 8.16
N SER A 89 -11.72 23.19 8.87
CA SER A 89 -10.94 24.43 8.79
C SER A 89 -9.80 24.40 7.78
N ILE A 90 -9.62 23.29 7.05
CA ILE A 90 -8.53 23.15 6.08
C ILE A 90 -8.97 23.74 4.74
N GLU A 91 -8.12 24.58 4.16
CA GLU A 91 -8.32 25.12 2.82
C GLU A 91 -8.43 23.99 1.79
N GLN A 92 -9.51 23.99 1.02
CA GLN A 92 -9.69 23.06 -0.08
C GLN A 92 -8.84 23.53 -1.27
N GLY A 93 -8.12 22.60 -1.89
CA GLY A 93 -7.37 22.93 -3.09
C GLY A 93 -6.31 21.92 -3.49
N PHE A 94 -5.91 22.03 -4.76
CA PHE A 94 -4.88 21.18 -5.37
C PHE A 94 -3.53 21.26 -4.65
N TYR A 95 -3.19 22.41 -4.07
CA TYR A 95 -1.95 22.59 -3.32
C TYR A 95 -1.89 21.73 -2.06
N VAL A 96 -3.00 21.63 -1.32
CA VAL A 96 -3.10 20.74 -0.14
C VAL A 96 -3.02 19.28 -0.56
N PHE A 97 -3.69 18.92 -1.66
CA PHE A 97 -3.58 17.57 -2.23
C PHE A 97 -2.11 17.23 -2.59
N MET A 98 -1.38 18.12 -3.26
CA MET A 98 0.03 17.92 -3.59
C MET A 98 0.91 17.70 -2.35
N LYS A 99 0.67 18.43 -1.26
CA LYS A 99 1.35 18.20 0.03
C LYS A 99 1.08 16.80 0.56
N ILE A 100 -0.19 16.38 0.59
CA ILE A 100 -0.59 15.04 1.06
C ILE A 100 0.07 13.96 0.19
N THR A 101 0.04 14.11 -1.13
CA THR A 101 0.68 13.20 -2.07
C THR A 101 2.18 13.08 -1.81
N GLY A 102 2.88 14.19 -1.55
CA GLY A 102 4.30 14.18 -1.19
C GLY A 102 4.59 13.43 0.13
N VAL A 103 3.75 13.62 1.15
CA VAL A 103 3.87 12.91 2.43
C VAL A 103 3.60 11.41 2.26
N VAL A 104 2.54 11.04 1.55
CA VAL A 104 2.20 9.63 1.29
C VAL A 104 3.31 8.95 0.49
N PHE A 105 3.77 9.58 -0.59
CA PHE A 105 4.84 9.04 -1.44
C PHE A 105 6.13 8.84 -0.64
N SER A 106 6.59 9.87 0.08
CA SER A 106 7.81 9.80 0.89
C SER A 106 7.74 8.71 1.97
N TYR A 107 6.61 8.60 2.68
CA TYR A 107 6.41 7.56 3.69
C TYR A 107 6.56 6.16 3.10
N PHE A 108 5.90 5.87 1.97
CA PHE A 108 5.99 4.56 1.34
C PHE A 108 7.37 4.27 0.73
N SER A 109 8.04 5.28 0.15
CA SER A 109 9.40 5.13 -0.36
C SER A 109 10.42 4.83 0.74
N ILE A 110 10.38 5.58 1.85
CA ILE A 110 11.27 5.36 3.01
C ILE A 110 11.02 3.98 3.61
N LYS A 111 9.74 3.60 3.77
CA LYS A 111 9.36 2.29 4.28
C LYS A 111 9.88 1.16 3.39
N TRP A 112 9.74 1.29 2.08
CA TRP A 112 10.23 0.29 1.14
C TRP A 112 11.77 0.18 1.17
N LEU A 113 12.48 1.32 1.26
CA LEU A 113 13.93 1.34 1.42
C LEU A 113 14.39 0.63 2.71
N LEU A 114 13.73 0.89 3.84
CA LEU A 114 14.03 0.21 5.10
C LEU A 114 13.83 -1.30 5.01
N GLU A 115 12.71 -1.74 4.41
CA GLU A 115 12.41 -3.16 4.23
C GLU A 115 13.46 -3.86 3.35
N PHE A 116 13.91 -3.19 2.29
CA PHE A 116 14.98 -3.68 1.43
C PHE A 116 16.33 -3.75 2.16
N LEU A 117 16.70 -2.70 2.90
CA LEU A 117 17.95 -2.65 3.67
C LEU A 117 18.01 -3.75 4.74
N PHE A 118 16.93 -3.95 5.50
CA PHE A 118 16.89 -5.00 6.51
C PHE A 118 16.95 -6.39 5.87
N SER A 119 16.24 -6.60 4.76
CA SER A 119 16.29 -7.87 4.02
C SER A 119 17.72 -8.23 3.60
N HIS A 120 18.50 -7.24 3.14
CA HIS A 120 19.89 -7.42 2.74
C HIS A 120 20.83 -7.62 3.93
N LEU A 121 20.71 -6.79 4.97
CA LEU A 121 21.56 -6.82 6.17
C LEU A 121 21.48 -8.17 6.89
N PHE A 122 20.28 -8.72 7.04
CA PHE A 122 20.08 -10.01 7.71
C PHE A 122 20.25 -11.22 6.77
N LYS A 123 20.55 -11.01 5.48
CA LYS A 123 20.67 -12.05 4.43
C LYS A 123 19.45 -12.97 4.32
N ILE A 124 18.25 -12.45 4.63
CA ILE A 124 17.00 -13.21 4.64
C ILE A 124 16.16 -13.00 3.36
N GLU A 125 16.79 -12.49 2.31
CA GLU A 125 16.12 -12.04 1.08
C GLU A 125 15.17 -13.07 0.49
N LYS A 126 15.56 -14.35 0.44
CA LYS A 126 14.74 -15.41 -0.16
C LYS A 126 13.46 -15.69 0.65
N GLN A 127 13.54 -15.66 1.97
CA GLN A 127 12.40 -15.99 2.84
C GLN A 127 11.44 -14.79 2.93
N VAL A 128 11.99 -13.58 2.94
CA VAL A 128 11.22 -12.32 3.07
C VAL A 128 10.67 -11.85 1.73
N LYS A 129 11.24 -12.27 0.58
CA LYS A 129 10.77 -11.91 -0.77
C LYS A 129 9.30 -12.22 -0.99
N PHE A 130 8.83 -13.40 -0.60
CA PHE A 130 7.41 -13.77 -0.72
C PHE A 130 6.50 -12.84 0.08
N PHE A 131 6.92 -12.50 1.30
CA PHE A 131 6.17 -11.62 2.18
C PHE A 131 6.09 -10.18 1.65
N LEU A 132 7.22 -9.60 1.22
CA LEU A 132 7.27 -8.23 0.67
C LEU A 132 6.45 -8.12 -0.62
N PHE A 133 6.51 -9.15 -1.47
CA PHE A 133 5.75 -9.20 -2.70
C PHE A 133 4.24 -9.27 -2.42
N SER A 134 3.81 -10.26 -1.62
CA SER A 134 2.41 -10.41 -1.20
C SER A 134 1.84 -9.13 -0.57
N LYS A 135 2.62 -8.49 0.31
CA LYS A 135 2.23 -7.24 0.98
C LYS A 135 1.99 -6.09 0.02
N SER A 136 2.80 -6.00 -1.04
CA SER A 136 2.68 -4.98 -2.09
C SER A 136 1.49 -5.28 -3.00
N SER A 137 1.34 -6.53 -3.45
CA SER A 137 0.22 -6.94 -4.31
C SER A 137 -1.15 -6.77 -3.64
N TYR A 138 -1.29 -7.04 -2.33
CA TYR A 138 -2.54 -6.75 -1.63
C TYR A 138 -2.82 -5.25 -1.51
N LEU A 139 -1.79 -4.43 -1.35
CA LEU A 139 -1.96 -2.97 -1.30
C LEU A 139 -2.48 -2.47 -2.66
N TYR A 140 -1.93 -2.97 -3.77
CA TYR A 140 -2.39 -2.63 -5.12
C TYR A 140 -3.82 -3.11 -5.39
N SER A 141 -4.15 -4.33 -5.00
CA SER A 141 -5.53 -4.86 -5.09
C SER A 141 -6.51 -3.98 -4.30
N VAL A 142 -6.18 -3.63 -3.05
CA VAL A 142 -6.98 -2.68 -2.25
C VAL A 142 -7.10 -1.33 -2.95
N SER A 143 -6.03 -0.82 -3.58
CA SER A 143 -6.06 0.47 -4.28
C SER A 143 -7.03 0.46 -5.47
N PHE A 144 -7.10 -0.63 -6.24
CA PHE A 144 -8.10 -0.75 -7.32
C PHE A 144 -9.53 -0.71 -6.78
N ILE A 145 -9.80 -1.41 -5.67
CA ILE A 145 -11.14 -1.43 -5.07
C ILE A 145 -11.48 -0.07 -4.45
N LEU A 146 -10.50 0.59 -3.83
CA LEU A 146 -10.66 1.94 -3.27
C LEU A 146 -10.96 2.97 -4.34
N LEU A 147 -10.37 2.86 -5.54
CA LEU A 147 -10.70 3.75 -6.66
C LEU A 147 -12.19 3.71 -6.98
N ILE A 148 -12.80 2.52 -6.98
CA ILE A 148 -14.25 2.36 -7.21
C ILE A 148 -15.04 3.09 -6.11
N GLY A 149 -14.63 2.92 -4.84
CA GLY A 149 -15.26 3.60 -3.70
C GLY A 149 -15.14 5.13 -3.78
N LEU A 150 -14.00 5.65 -4.23
CA LEU A 150 -13.77 7.08 -4.43
C LEU A 150 -14.66 7.65 -5.54
N VAL A 151 -14.71 6.98 -6.70
CA VAL A 151 -15.60 7.39 -7.81
C VAL A 151 -17.06 7.37 -7.37
N LEU A 152 -17.47 6.36 -6.60
CA LEU A 152 -18.83 6.24 -6.08
C LEU A 152 -19.20 7.41 -5.15
N VAL A 153 -18.28 7.84 -4.29
CA VAL A 153 -18.55 8.94 -3.33
C VAL A 153 -18.53 10.31 -4.01
N GLU A 154 -17.65 10.52 -5.00
CA GLU A 154 -17.58 11.79 -5.74
C GLU A 154 -18.78 12.03 -6.67
N TYR A 155 -19.32 10.97 -7.29
CA TYR A 155 -20.40 11.09 -8.29
C TYR A 155 -21.76 10.53 -7.85
N SER A 156 -21.86 9.99 -6.63
CA SER A 156 -23.14 9.58 -6.05
C SER A 156 -23.53 10.46 -4.86
N GLN A 157 -24.75 10.31 -4.37
CA GLN A 157 -25.23 10.98 -3.15
C GLN A 157 -24.72 10.29 -1.86
N LEU A 158 -23.63 9.53 -1.94
CA LEU A 158 -23.11 8.77 -0.83
C LEU A 158 -22.26 9.66 0.08
N ASN A 159 -22.42 9.49 1.38
CA ASN A 159 -21.71 10.27 2.37
C ASN A 159 -20.23 9.83 2.45
N THR A 160 -19.31 10.76 2.71
CA THR A 160 -17.89 10.47 2.96
C THR A 160 -17.67 9.49 4.12
N ARG A 161 -18.62 9.39 5.07
CA ARG A 161 -18.62 8.34 6.11
C ARG A 161 -18.60 6.93 5.53
N PHE A 162 -19.32 6.71 4.42
CA PHE A 162 -19.28 5.42 3.71
C PHE A 162 -17.86 5.11 3.24
N LEU A 163 -17.15 6.09 2.67
CA LEU A 163 -15.77 5.93 2.24
C LEU A 163 -14.84 5.51 3.38
N VAL A 164 -15.00 6.13 4.56
CA VAL A 164 -14.22 5.82 5.76
C VAL A 164 -14.45 4.36 6.18
N TYR A 165 -15.71 3.94 6.35
CA TYR A 165 -16.02 2.56 6.74
C TYR A 165 -15.56 1.54 5.70
N PHE A 166 -15.77 1.85 4.41
CA PHE A 166 -15.34 1.00 3.30
C PHE A 166 -13.82 0.82 3.27
N SER A 167 -13.08 1.92 3.47
CA SER A 167 -11.62 1.91 3.56
C SER A 167 -11.11 1.06 4.73
N VAL A 168 -11.67 1.27 5.93
CA VAL A 168 -11.30 0.52 7.15
C VAL A 168 -11.54 -0.98 6.94
N LEU A 169 -12.67 -1.35 6.33
CA LEU A 169 -12.99 -2.74 6.02
C LEU A 169 -11.95 -3.36 5.06
N LEU A 170 -11.58 -2.66 3.98
CA LEU A 170 -10.60 -3.16 3.01
C LEU A 170 -9.21 -3.31 3.61
N PHE A 171 -8.75 -2.34 4.41
CA PHE A 171 -7.47 -2.44 5.11
C PHE A 171 -7.46 -3.56 6.15
N SER A 172 -8.58 -3.80 6.83
CA SER A 172 -8.73 -4.92 7.77
C SER A 172 -8.65 -6.27 7.06
N ILE A 173 -9.35 -6.43 5.92
CA ILE A 173 -9.27 -7.65 5.10
C ILE A 173 -7.83 -7.88 4.65
N ARG A 174 -7.15 -6.83 4.15
CA ARG A 174 -5.74 -6.92 3.76
C ARG A 174 -4.85 -7.40 4.92
N PHE A 175 -5.05 -6.85 6.12
CA PHE A 175 -4.27 -7.22 7.30
C PHE A 175 -4.48 -8.69 7.69
N ILE A 176 -5.75 -9.13 7.73
CA ILE A 176 -6.11 -10.52 8.03
C ILE A 176 -5.49 -11.46 6.99
N LEU A 177 -5.61 -11.15 5.70
CA LEU A 177 -5.06 -11.99 4.63
C LEU A 177 -3.53 -12.06 4.70
N LEU A 178 -2.86 -10.96 5.00
CA LEU A 178 -1.41 -10.93 5.16
C LEU A 178 -0.98 -11.87 6.29
N ILE A 179 -1.65 -11.82 7.44
CA ILE A 179 -1.36 -12.71 8.58
C ILE A 179 -1.65 -14.16 8.22
N VAL A 180 -2.86 -14.46 7.72
CA VAL A 180 -3.31 -15.83 7.47
C VAL A 180 -2.40 -16.55 6.46
N ARG A 181 -1.96 -15.84 5.42
CA ARG A 181 -1.16 -16.44 4.35
C ARG A 181 0.32 -16.55 4.68
N ASN A 182 0.81 -15.76 5.63
CA ASN A 182 2.22 -15.74 6.03
C ASN A 182 2.45 -16.26 7.45
N LYS A 183 1.47 -16.98 8.05
CA LYS A 183 1.56 -17.47 9.45
C LYS A 183 2.87 -18.19 9.74
N LYS A 184 3.32 -19.07 8.83
CA LYS A 184 4.55 -19.85 9.03
C LYS A 184 5.79 -18.96 9.14
N LEU A 185 5.94 -18.00 8.23
CA LEU A 185 7.04 -17.04 8.20
C LEU A 185 6.99 -16.08 9.41
N VAL A 186 5.82 -15.56 9.75
CA VAL A 186 5.67 -14.59 10.84
C VAL A 186 6.01 -15.22 12.19
N PHE A 187 5.57 -16.45 12.46
CA PHE A 187 5.82 -17.09 13.75
C PHE A 187 7.22 -17.71 13.87
N SER A 188 7.80 -18.26 12.80
CA SER A 188 9.16 -18.84 12.89
C SER A 188 10.23 -17.76 13.01
N GLU A 189 10.18 -16.72 12.18
CA GLU A 189 11.25 -15.73 12.11
C GLU A 189 11.22 -14.73 13.28
N LEU A 190 10.03 -14.38 13.81
CA LEU A 190 9.95 -13.56 15.02
C LEU A 190 10.52 -14.28 16.25
N PHE A 191 10.33 -15.61 16.33
CA PHE A 191 10.93 -16.40 17.40
C PHE A 191 12.47 -16.44 17.28
N TYR A 192 13.00 -16.63 16.06
CA TYR A 192 14.45 -16.56 15.82
C TYR A 192 15.05 -15.18 16.11
N PHE A 193 14.34 -14.10 15.78
CA PHE A 193 14.78 -12.74 16.11
C PHE A 193 14.89 -12.52 17.63
N ILE A 194 13.87 -12.94 18.38
CA ILE A 194 13.88 -12.86 19.85
C ILE A 194 15.03 -13.70 20.41
N LEU A 195 15.24 -14.92 19.90
CA LEU A 195 16.35 -15.78 20.32
C LEU A 195 17.72 -15.15 20.03
N TYR A 196 17.87 -14.47 18.89
CA TYR A 196 19.10 -13.77 18.52
C TYR A 196 19.38 -12.56 19.43
N LEU A 197 18.34 -11.80 19.77
CA LEU A 197 18.42 -10.68 20.71
C LEU A 197 18.80 -11.18 22.11
N CYS A 198 18.20 -12.30 22.56
CA CYS A 198 18.58 -12.96 23.81
C CYS A 198 20.04 -13.47 23.76
N ALA A 199 20.49 -14.07 22.66
CA ALA A 199 21.89 -14.50 22.52
C ALA A 199 22.86 -13.31 22.56
N PHE A 200 22.47 -12.17 21.98
CA PHE A 200 23.27 -10.92 22.01
C PHE A 200 23.35 -10.30 23.41
N GLU A 201 22.32 -10.48 24.25
CA GLU A 201 22.34 -10.03 25.65
C GLU A 201 23.20 -10.96 26.54
N ILE A 202 23.18 -12.26 26.27
CA ILE A 202 23.90 -13.27 27.07
C ILE A 202 25.39 -13.36 26.68
N ALA A 203 25.75 -13.15 25.42
CA ALA A 203 27.12 -13.27 24.93
C ALA A 203 28.13 -12.32 25.62
N PRO A 204 27.84 -11.01 25.84
CA PRO A 204 28.72 -10.11 26.58
C PRO A 204 28.93 -10.55 28.02
N LEU A 205 27.88 -11.01 28.69
CA LEU A 205 27.95 -11.52 30.06
C LEU A 205 28.86 -12.74 30.16
N PHE A 206 28.80 -13.64 29.18
CA PHE A 206 29.65 -14.82 29.12
C PHE A 206 31.13 -14.47 28.89
N ILE A 207 31.42 -13.47 28.04
CA ILE A 207 32.77 -12.96 27.81
C ILE A 207 33.34 -12.28 29.06
N LEU A 208 32.52 -11.49 29.75
CA LEU A 208 32.90 -10.81 30.99
C LEU A 208 33.25 -11.83 32.10
N PHE A 209 32.44 -12.89 32.24
CA PHE A 209 32.70 -13.97 33.20
C PHE A 209 34.04 -14.67 32.95
N LYS A 210 34.37 -14.94 31.68
CA LYS A 210 35.64 -15.57 31.29
C LYS A 210 36.87 -14.66 31.44
N LEU A 211 36.69 -13.33 31.47
CA LEU A 211 37.77 -12.38 31.70
C LEU A 211 38.01 -12.14 33.19
N LEU A 212 36.99 -12.31 34.03
CA LEU A 212 37.05 -12.08 35.48
C LEU A 212 37.48 -13.33 36.27
N PHE A 213 37.32 -14.53 35.70
CA PHE A 213 37.61 -15.82 36.33
C PHE A 213 38.42 -16.71 35.39
#